data_AF-A0A8T2AXE6-F1
#
_entry.id   AF-A0A8T2AXE6-F1
#
_cell.length_a   1.000
_cell.length_b   1.000
_cell.length_c   1.000
_cell.angle_alpha   90.00
_cell.angle_beta   90.00
_cell.angle_gamma   90.00
#
_symmetry.space_group_name_H-M   'P 1'
#
loop_
_entity.id
_entity.type
_entity.pdbx_description
1 polymer ?
#
loop_
_entity_poly.entity_id
_entity_poly.type
_entity_poly.pdbx_seq_one_letter_code
_entity_poly.pdbx_strand_id
1 'polypeptide(L)'
;MISTKAYSLFIVSLALAFTSSLSITAPVFTVKITNNLALGSKPIIISCISSKLDTSSQVLFRGEPFGLMFDTNQSDKWTCDIFSSSGAKKTSFVLFDLDRDKSRCKPDGLCLWQINPDGFYLYVASIQKYQKQ
;
A
#
# COMPACT_ATOMS: atom_id res chain seq x y z
N MET A 1 -31.89 -23.66 39.62
CA MET A 1 -32.19 -22.27 39.26
C MET A 1 -30.89 -21.57 38.90
N ILE A 2 -30.66 -21.36 37.60
CA ILE A 2 -29.44 -20.71 37.11
C ILE A 2 -29.60 -19.20 37.34
N SER A 3 -28.63 -18.61 38.05
CA SER A 3 -28.64 -17.22 38.48
C SER A 3 -28.67 -16.26 37.29
N THR A 4 -29.68 -15.40 37.22
CA THR A 4 -29.87 -14.37 36.18
C THR A 4 -28.68 -13.41 36.06
N LYS A 5 -27.87 -13.25 37.11
CA LYS A 5 -26.65 -12.43 37.08
C LYS A 5 -25.55 -13.04 36.21
N ALA A 6 -25.46 -14.36 36.11
CA ALA A 6 -24.45 -15.05 35.30
C ALA A 6 -24.72 -14.86 33.80
N TYR A 7 -25.99 -14.95 33.38
CA TYR A 7 -26.39 -14.69 31.99
C TYR A 7 -26.08 -13.25 31.57
N SER A 8 -26.32 -12.27 32.45
CA SER A 8 -26.07 -10.86 32.14
C SER A 8 -24.57 -10.58 31.92
N LEU A 9 -23.69 -11.16 32.74
CA LEU A 9 -22.24 -11.03 32.56
C LEU A 9 -21.72 -11.70 31.28
N PHE A 10 -22.28 -12.87 30.92
CA PHE A 10 -21.94 -13.57 29.67
C PHE A 10 -22.37 -12.80 28.42
N ILE A 11 -23.52 -12.13 28.45
CA ILE A 11 -24.00 -11.32 27.32
C ILE A 11 -23.15 -10.05 27.17
N VAL A 12 -22.73 -9.42 28.27
CA VAL A 12 -21.86 -8.25 28.24
C VAL A 12 -20.47 -8.60 27.70
N SER A 13 -19.87 -9.74 28.09
CA SER A 13 -18.57 -10.17 27.57
C SER A 13 -18.63 -10.64 26.11
N LEU A 14 -19.73 -11.25 25.68
CA LEU A 14 -19.94 -11.58 24.26
C LEU A 14 -20.14 -10.31 23.40
N ALA A 15 -20.85 -9.30 23.90
CA ALA A 15 -21.02 -8.02 23.21
C ALA A 15 -19.70 -7.23 23.08
N LEU A 16 -18.83 -7.27 24.10
CA LEU A 16 -17.48 -6.69 24.05
C LEU A 16 -16.53 -7.46 23.12
N ALA A 17 -16.74 -8.76 22.91
CA ALA A 17 -16.00 -9.53 21.91
C ALA A 17 -16.45 -9.24 20.46
N PHE A 18 -17.71 -8.80 20.28
CA PHE A 18 -18.29 -8.45 18.97
C PHE A 18 -18.05 -6.99 18.54
N THR A 19 -17.44 -6.13 19.36
CA THR A 19 -16.82 -4.88 18.86
C THR A 19 -15.50 -5.16 18.15
N SER A 20 -15.47 -6.25 17.37
CA SER A 20 -14.36 -6.64 16.52
C SER A 20 -14.27 -5.66 15.36
N SER A 21 -13.35 -4.70 15.50
CA SER A 21 -12.62 -4.04 14.42
C SER A 21 -13.45 -3.67 13.20
N LEU A 22 -14.09 -2.49 13.24
CA LEU A 22 -14.40 -1.78 12.00
C LEU A 22 -13.05 -1.49 11.32
N SER A 23 -12.64 -2.34 10.39
CA SER A 23 -11.48 -2.07 9.53
C SER A 23 -11.86 -0.95 8.58
N ILE A 24 -11.70 0.29 9.04
CA ILE A 24 -11.86 1.48 8.22
C ILE A 24 -10.76 1.42 7.16
N THR A 25 -11.12 0.92 5.99
CA THR A 25 -10.24 0.97 4.82
C THR A 25 -10.23 2.42 4.37
N ALA A 26 -9.04 3.02 4.24
CA ALA A 26 -8.92 4.37 3.73
C ALA A 26 -9.58 4.44 2.33
N PRO A 27 -10.47 5.42 2.06
CA PRO A 27 -11.11 5.54 0.75
C PRO A 27 -10.11 5.92 -0.35
N VAL A 28 -8.98 6.50 0.05
CA VAL A 28 -7.89 6.88 -0.84
C VAL A 28 -6.57 6.41 -0.23
N PHE A 29 -5.78 5.70 -1.02
CA PHE A 29 -4.42 5.29 -0.66
C PHE A 29 -3.41 6.20 -1.35
N THR A 30 -2.43 6.68 -0.60
CA THR A 30 -1.28 7.41 -1.16
C THR A 30 -0.13 6.44 -1.32
N VAL A 31 0.26 6.13 -2.55
CA VAL A 31 1.40 5.30 -2.88
C VAL A 31 2.62 6.20 -3.11
N LYS A 32 3.63 6.09 -2.25
CA LYS A 32 4.92 6.77 -2.43
C LYS A 32 6.00 5.79 -2.82
N ILE A 33 6.62 6.00 -3.97
CA ILE A 33 7.66 5.13 -4.53
C ILE A 33 9.00 5.85 -4.40
N THR A 34 10.01 5.17 -3.86
CA THR A 34 11.38 5.70 -3.75
C THR A 34 12.34 4.82 -4.54
N ASN A 35 13.19 5.44 -5.36
CA ASN A 35 14.25 4.74 -6.08
C ASN A 35 15.51 4.63 -5.20
N ASN A 36 15.84 3.42 -4.74
CA ASN A 36 17.01 3.14 -3.91
C ASN A 36 18.15 2.45 -4.68
N LEU A 37 18.16 2.52 -6.02
CA LEU A 37 19.27 1.99 -6.81
C LEU A 37 20.61 2.65 -6.43
N ALA A 38 21.71 2.00 -6.79
CA ALA A 38 23.07 2.45 -6.48
C ALA A 38 23.34 3.87 -7.03
N LEU A 39 24.26 4.59 -6.38
CA LEU A 39 24.70 5.90 -6.87
C LEU A 39 25.23 5.79 -8.31
N GLY A 40 24.84 6.72 -9.18
CA GLY A 40 25.20 6.69 -10.60
C GLY A 40 24.32 5.79 -11.48
N SER A 41 23.32 5.12 -10.92
CA SER A 41 22.32 4.39 -11.71
C SER A 41 21.52 5.34 -12.60
N LYS A 42 21.18 4.88 -13.81
CA LYS A 42 20.26 5.62 -14.69
C LYS A 42 18.86 5.71 -14.05
N PRO A 43 18.14 6.82 -14.24
CA PRO A 43 16.78 6.94 -13.71
C PRO A 43 15.85 5.92 -14.36
N ILE A 44 14.79 5.59 -13.64
CA ILE A 44 13.73 4.71 -14.13
C ILE A 44 12.54 5.59 -14.51
N ILE A 45 11.80 5.22 -15.54
CA ILE A 45 10.53 5.87 -15.85
C ILE A 45 9.42 4.92 -15.40
N ILE A 46 8.49 5.43 -14.60
CA ILE A 46 7.29 4.69 -14.21
C ILE A 46 6.08 5.36 -14.83
N SER A 47 5.23 4.56 -15.47
CA SER A 47 3.96 5.03 -16.04
C SER A 47 2.84 4.18 -15.48
N CYS A 48 1.92 4.78 -14.73
CA CYS A 48 0.82 4.09 -14.09
C CYS A 48 -0.49 4.40 -14.81
N ILE A 49 -1.29 3.37 -15.09
CA ILE A 49 -2.60 3.50 -15.74
C ILE A 49 -3.63 3.02 -14.72
N SER A 50 -4.56 3.89 -14.35
CA SER A 50 -5.73 3.48 -13.56
C SER A 50 -6.89 3.11 -14.49
N SER A 51 -7.81 2.27 -14.03
CA SER A 51 -8.95 1.80 -14.83
C SER A 51 -9.96 2.89 -15.19
N LYS A 52 -9.85 4.12 -14.64
CA LYS A 52 -10.82 5.20 -14.87
C LYS A 52 -10.24 6.61 -15.09
N LEU A 53 -8.95 6.90 -14.87
CA LEU A 53 -8.36 8.24 -15.06
C LEU A 53 -6.82 8.25 -15.24
N ASP A 54 -6.36 9.36 -15.86
CA ASP A 54 -5.02 9.84 -16.22
C ASP A 54 -3.81 8.91 -15.99
N THR A 55 -3.12 8.62 -17.09
CA THR A 55 -1.80 8.01 -17.06
C THR A 55 -0.81 8.99 -16.43
N SER A 56 -0.30 8.68 -15.25
CA SER A 56 0.80 9.43 -14.64
C SER A 56 2.13 8.81 -15.05
N SER A 57 2.99 9.57 -15.73
CA SER A 57 4.35 9.14 -16.08
C SER A 57 5.38 10.03 -15.40
N GLN A 58 6.35 9.43 -14.73
CA GLN A 58 7.37 10.14 -13.95
C GLN A 58 8.76 9.53 -14.17
N VAL A 59 9.76 10.41 -14.32
CA VAL A 59 11.18 10.05 -14.23
C VAL A 59 11.57 10.03 -12.76
N LEU A 60 12.06 8.88 -12.29
CA LEU A 60 12.45 8.61 -10.91
C LEU A 60 13.97 8.60 -10.76
N PHE A 61 14.52 9.71 -10.27
CA PHE A 61 15.92 9.76 -9.84
C PHE A 61 16.09 9.09 -8.48
N ARG A 62 17.33 8.69 -8.18
CA ARG A 62 17.67 8.05 -6.91
C ARG A 62 17.29 8.96 -5.74
N GLY A 63 16.61 8.40 -4.74
CA GLY A 63 16.20 9.09 -3.53
C GLY A 63 15.00 10.03 -3.68
N GLU A 64 14.53 10.29 -4.90
CA GLU A 64 13.34 11.10 -5.12
C GLU A 64 12.06 10.30 -4.88
N PRO A 65 11.17 10.75 -3.98
CA PRO A 65 9.88 10.12 -3.79
C PRO A 65 8.90 10.59 -4.86
N PHE A 66 8.25 9.64 -5.52
CA PHE A 66 7.10 9.91 -6.38
C PHE A 66 5.82 9.50 -5.66
N GLY A 67 4.88 10.42 -5.55
CA GLY A 67 3.60 10.22 -4.87
C GLY A 67 2.45 10.11 -5.86
N LEU A 68 1.57 9.15 -5.60
CA LEU A 68 0.42 8.85 -6.43
C LEU A 68 -0.77 8.52 -5.53
N MET A 69 -1.97 8.93 -5.93
CA MET A 69 -3.19 8.71 -5.16
C MET A 69 -4.10 7.72 -5.87
N PHE A 70 -4.59 6.75 -5.12
CA PHE A 70 -5.46 5.68 -5.58
C PHE A 70 -6.79 5.74 -4.84
N ASP A 71 -7.87 6.06 -5.55
CA ASP A 71 -9.23 6.11 -5.02
C ASP A 71 -9.91 4.76 -5.18
N THR A 72 -10.27 4.12 -4.06
CA THR A 72 -10.85 2.78 -4.04
C THR A 72 -12.26 2.72 -4.63
N ASN A 73 -12.93 3.87 -4.80
CA ASN A 73 -14.23 3.92 -5.48
C ASN A 73 -14.08 3.84 -7.01
N GLN A 74 -12.90 4.13 -7.53
CA GLN A 74 -12.63 4.16 -8.97
C GLN A 74 -12.07 2.83 -9.47
N SER A 75 -11.22 2.19 -8.68
CA SER A 75 -10.56 0.93 -8.99
C SER A 75 -10.17 0.19 -7.71
N ASP A 76 -9.93 -1.10 -7.81
CA ASP A 76 -9.36 -1.97 -6.78
C ASP A 76 -7.89 -2.36 -7.06
N LYS A 77 -7.39 -2.09 -8.28
CA LYS A 77 -6.02 -2.39 -8.69
C LYS A 77 -5.40 -1.28 -9.52
N TRP A 78 -4.11 -1.08 -9.31
CA TRP A 78 -3.31 -0.13 -10.07
C TRP A 78 -2.08 -0.80 -10.67
N THR A 79 -2.00 -0.78 -12.00
CA THR A 79 -0.90 -1.35 -12.77
C THR A 79 0.00 -0.24 -13.30
N CYS A 80 1.31 -0.49 -13.23
CA CYS A 80 2.31 0.41 -13.77
C CYS A 80 3.25 -0.33 -14.71
N ASP A 81 3.68 0.38 -15.74
CA ASP A 81 4.75 0.00 -16.64
C ASP A 81 6.05 0.66 -16.18
N ILE A 82 7.12 -0.11 -16.22
CA ILE A 82 8.48 0.35 -15.95
C ILE A 82 9.22 0.42 -17.25
N PHE A 83 9.84 1.57 -17.52
CA PHE A 83 10.71 1.77 -18.67
C PHE A 83 12.12 2.12 -18.19
N SER A 84 13.10 1.68 -18.96
CA SER A 84 14.46 2.19 -18.82
C SER A 84 14.54 3.66 -19.22
N SER A 85 15.63 4.31 -18.83
CA SER A 85 15.92 5.70 -19.22
C SER A 85 15.93 5.94 -20.74
N SER A 86 16.07 4.90 -21.56
CA SER A 86 16.00 4.99 -23.03
C SER A 86 14.57 4.84 -23.59
N GLY A 87 13.55 4.75 -22.72
CA GLY A 87 12.15 4.58 -23.12
C GLY A 87 11.75 3.14 -23.46
N ALA A 88 12.68 2.17 -23.41
CA ALA A 88 12.32 0.77 -23.64
C ALA A 88 11.57 0.21 -22.43
N LYS A 89 10.35 -0.31 -22.65
CA LYS A 89 9.55 -1.00 -21.64
C LYS A 89 10.30 -2.21 -21.11
N LYS A 90 10.46 -2.28 -19.80
CA LYS A 90 11.12 -3.38 -19.10
C LYS A 90 10.12 -4.40 -18.60
N THR A 91 9.03 -3.94 -17.98
CA THR A 91 7.99 -4.82 -17.44
C THR A 91 6.70 -4.05 -17.13
N SER A 92 5.64 -4.79 -16.84
CA SER A 92 4.39 -4.33 -16.26
C SER A 92 4.19 -5.00 -14.90
N PHE A 93 3.71 -4.28 -13.90
CA PHE A 93 3.46 -4.84 -12.58
C PHE A 93 2.28 -4.17 -11.88
N VAL A 94 1.59 -4.94 -11.02
CA VAL A 94 0.52 -4.40 -10.17
C VAL A 94 1.16 -3.71 -8.97
N LEU A 95 1.28 -2.38 -9.06
CA LEU A 95 1.83 -1.51 -8.02
C LEU A 95 0.92 -1.46 -6.79
N PHE A 96 -0.38 -1.51 -6.94
CA PHE A 96 -1.29 -1.54 -5.81
C PHE A 96 -2.46 -2.48 -6.08
N ASP A 97 -2.78 -3.33 -5.11
CA ASP A 97 -3.97 -4.16 -5.11
C ASP A 97 -4.62 -4.01 -3.73
N LEU A 98 -5.87 -3.54 -3.70
CA LEU A 98 -6.56 -3.19 -2.47
C LEU A 98 -6.60 -4.35 -1.48
N ASP A 99 -6.87 -5.56 -1.97
CA ASP A 99 -6.97 -6.74 -1.10
C ASP A 99 -5.62 -7.21 -0.60
N ARG A 100 -4.59 -7.10 -1.44
CA ARG A 100 -3.22 -7.47 -1.08
C ARG A 100 -2.56 -6.47 -0.12
N ASP A 101 -2.78 -5.18 -0.34
CA ASP A 101 -1.88 -4.13 0.19
C ASP A 101 -2.50 -3.30 1.32
N LYS A 102 -3.84 -3.22 1.44
CA LYS A 102 -4.51 -2.37 2.47
C LYS A 102 -3.99 -2.59 3.89
N SER A 103 -3.68 -3.84 4.25
CA SER A 103 -3.19 -4.22 5.57
C SER A 103 -1.68 -3.98 5.77
N ARG A 104 -0.94 -3.73 4.68
CA ARG A 104 0.51 -3.53 4.67
C ARG A 104 0.86 -2.04 4.70
N CYS A 105 -0.05 -1.20 4.25
CA CYS A 105 0.03 0.25 4.34
C CYS A 105 -0.19 0.77 5.77
N LYS A 106 0.11 2.04 6.00
CA LYS A 106 -0.20 2.70 7.27
C LYS A 106 -1.73 2.88 7.42
N PRO A 107 -2.24 3.02 8.66
CA PRO A 107 -3.67 3.21 8.91
C PRO A 107 -4.30 4.44 8.24
N ASP A 108 -3.48 5.45 7.90
CA ASP A 108 -3.89 6.66 7.16
C ASP A 108 -3.95 6.45 5.63
N GLY A 109 -3.73 5.22 5.15
CA GLY A 109 -3.72 4.89 3.72
C GLY A 109 -2.38 5.16 3.02
N LEU A 110 -1.32 5.57 3.75
CA LEU A 110 0.00 5.76 3.16
C LEU A 110 0.71 4.42 2.93
N CYS A 111 0.98 4.10 1.68
CA CYS A 111 1.75 2.94 1.23
C CYS A 111 3.13 3.39 0.73
N LEU A 112 4.19 2.79 1.26
CA LEU A 112 5.56 3.15 0.86
C LEU A 112 6.15 2.01 0.02
N TRP A 113 6.58 2.30 -1.18
CA TRP A 113 7.23 1.37 -2.09
C TRP A 113 8.69 1.77 -2.30
N GLN A 114 9.54 0.77 -2.46
CA GLN A 114 10.96 0.95 -2.69
C GLN A 114 11.42 0.13 -3.89
N ILE A 115 12.21 0.77 -4.75
CA ILE A 115 12.89 0.11 -5.87
C ILE A 115 14.32 -0.17 -5.40
N ASN A 116 14.64 -1.44 -5.23
CA ASN A 116 15.97 -1.92 -4.91
C ASN A 116 16.58 -2.64 -6.14
N PRO A 117 17.90 -2.91 -6.15
CA PRO A 117 18.56 -3.57 -7.28
C PRO A 117 17.96 -4.92 -7.68
N ASP A 118 17.32 -5.60 -6.74
CA ASP A 118 16.74 -6.93 -6.86
C ASP A 118 15.21 -6.93 -7.03
N GLY A 119 14.52 -5.81 -6.81
CA GLY A 119 13.08 -5.77 -6.99
C GLY A 119 12.33 -4.55 -6.45
N PHE A 120 11.01 -4.62 -6.58
CA PHE A 120 10.06 -3.64 -6.06
C PHE A 120 9.40 -4.17 -4.79
N TYR A 121 9.49 -3.41 -3.71
CA TYR A 121 9.06 -3.84 -2.39
C TYR A 121 8.06 -2.86 -1.80
N LEU A 122 6.88 -3.37 -1.43
CA LEU A 122 5.98 -2.65 -0.52
C LEU A 122 6.51 -2.76 0.90
N TYR A 123 6.87 -1.62 1.46
CA TYR A 123 7.21 -1.47 2.86
C TYR A 123 6.00 -1.82 3.72
N VAL A 124 6.22 -2.74 4.67
CA VAL A 124 5.17 -3.22 5.56
C VAL A 124 5.24 -2.47 6.89
N ALA A 125 4.19 -1.71 7.21
CA ALA A 125 4.16 -0.87 8.41
C ALA A 125 4.37 -1.65 9.72
N SER A 126 3.98 -2.93 9.77
CA SER A 126 4.11 -3.78 10.97
C SER A 126 5.55 -4.28 11.24
N ILE A 127 6.40 -4.43 10.22
CA ILE A 127 7.75 -5.01 10.39
C ILE A 127 8.68 -4.08 11.18
N GLN A 128 8.47 -2.75 11.10
CA GLN A 128 9.26 -1.80 11.90
C GLN A 128 8.77 -1.59 13.33
N LYS A 129 7.57 -2.04 13.70
CA LYS A 129 7.22 -2.09 15.14
C LYS A 129 8.19 -3.00 15.91
N TYR A 130 8.76 -4.01 15.24
CA TYR A 130 9.72 -4.96 15.83
C TYR A 130 11.19 -4.55 15.66
N GLN A 131 11.53 -3.72 14.68
CA GLN A 131 12.93 -3.28 14.47
C GLN A 131 13.31 -2.00 15.24
N LYS A 132 12.39 -1.43 16.03
CA LYS A 132 12.63 -0.31 16.95
C LYS A 132 12.56 -0.74 18.42
N GLN A 133 12.96 -1.98 18.73
CA GLN A 133 13.22 -2.45 20.09
C GLN A 133 14.71 -2.64 20.29
#